data_AF-A0A197JCV1-F1
#
_entry.id   AF-A0A197JCV1-F1
#
_cell.length_a   1.000
_cell.length_b   1.000
_cell.length_c   1.000
_cell.angle_alpha   90.00
_cell.angle_beta   90.00
_cell.angle_gamma   90.00
#
_symmetry.space_group_name_H-M   'P 1'
#
loop_
_entity.id
_entity.type
_entity.pdbx_description
1 polymer ?
#
loop_
_entity_poly.entity_id
_entity_poly.type
_entity_poly.pdbx_seq_one_letter_code
_entity_poly.pdbx_strand_id
1 'polypeptide(L)'
;MAPWYKRTLSSEEALARANTHLENAKETKDRRQAQKLCNNAKEALERMDISKSIKDHDQIIAAFRRHGDLLEKLGLPDEAQLSYSKADELSRTIDKSTPAPPLAEVLPLSISSACVVSASTISSSTAAIRNRGTVLPTIFTKDCPPPVVQFTLPGPGERLTSTRQLTFCLALLQETALPLDSLDASTRAWLTATEKNQDEKERLRTLATDMIHALVQDKLKDIKAINEVVCLAPVLERDEFRALLSLFVNMINDSLLLDVQALQGLAPMIQATPEYIEADDLVKILNLLSTRLQETFHQSPQQIYRLTMTVSRVLDAMADCNIQGLDRVKLHEPLLSYLGRLKSDKDPYIVYQAAYAFQALLCIRDDEEPWQAALRRSGAVIKGVGGLASAIKGLNVAEFISGLSTIQEGFQGAGQIFGLVQDAYSGVTNLMESGQGLLGSLKNGLSFSHKRTWYAALRGADTLIQNGELTKFKTLVCEAPCRRDLAFHWGVCQRLGYLAADPAWEDVSRKDAIAFLGEMYWNDEEWGQEPRIKQCILDILLQLSHSTSQESMHSVVRILLRDLSIEGDENKRNLYQSCIQTGPSAHTWNVSASHLDSSSLIDQVQNKPSIEPALRKYQRHRIQKQEQRHTV
;
A
#
# COMPACT_ATOMS: atom_id res chain seq x y z
N MET A 1 10.56 -48.87 22.72
CA MET A 1 9.79 -49.51 21.63
C MET A 1 9.36 -48.43 20.65
N ALA A 2 9.83 -48.47 19.41
CA ALA A 2 9.55 -47.48 18.38
C ALA A 2 8.18 -47.72 17.69
N PRO A 3 7.43 -46.69 17.26
CA PRO A 3 6.36 -46.85 16.28
C PRO A 3 6.92 -46.72 14.86
N TRP A 4 6.60 -47.71 14.03
CA TRP A 4 6.98 -47.84 12.62
C TRP A 4 6.29 -46.79 11.73
N TYR A 5 7.00 -46.29 10.71
CA TYR A 5 6.44 -45.57 9.55
C TYR A 5 5.40 -46.45 8.83
N LYS A 6 4.19 -45.93 8.62
CA LYS A 6 3.11 -46.64 7.91
C LYS A 6 3.24 -46.38 6.40
N ARG A 7 3.44 -47.46 5.62
CA ARG A 7 3.54 -47.48 4.15
C ARG A 7 2.21 -47.06 3.48
N THR A 8 2.29 -46.30 2.39
CA THR A 8 1.17 -45.99 1.47
C THR A 8 0.73 -47.25 0.70
N LEU A 9 -0.57 -47.40 0.46
CA LEU A 9 -1.18 -48.55 -0.21
C LEU A 9 -1.59 -48.20 -1.64
N SER A 10 -1.52 -49.16 -2.56
CA SER A 10 -2.13 -49.01 -3.89
C SER A 10 -3.67 -48.97 -3.78
N SER A 11 -4.36 -48.43 -4.80
CA SER A 11 -5.84 -48.37 -4.83
C SER A 11 -6.47 -49.74 -4.62
N GLU A 12 -6.01 -50.76 -5.37
CA GLU A 12 -6.51 -52.13 -5.25
C GLU A 12 -6.27 -52.74 -3.86
N GLU A 13 -5.09 -52.53 -3.28
CA GLU A 13 -4.75 -53.09 -1.97
C GLU A 13 -5.50 -52.39 -0.82
N ALA A 14 -5.65 -51.06 -0.91
CA ALA A 14 -6.44 -50.27 0.03
C ALA A 14 -7.92 -50.67 0.00
N LEU A 15 -8.50 -50.78 -1.19
CA LEU A 15 -9.89 -51.20 -1.39
C LEU A 15 -10.14 -52.63 -0.93
N ALA A 16 -9.26 -53.58 -1.24
CA ALA A 16 -9.41 -54.96 -0.80
C ALA A 16 -9.41 -55.06 0.74
N ARG A 17 -8.49 -54.34 1.40
CA ARG A 17 -8.41 -54.31 2.87
C ARG A 17 -9.61 -53.60 3.49
N ALA A 18 -10.01 -52.45 2.95
CA ALA A 18 -11.17 -51.71 3.42
C ALA A 18 -12.45 -52.54 3.30
N ASN A 19 -12.72 -53.13 2.14
CA ASN A 19 -13.90 -53.95 1.92
C ASN A 19 -13.91 -55.20 2.81
N THR A 20 -12.76 -55.85 3.02
CA THR A 20 -12.66 -56.98 3.96
C THR A 20 -13.03 -56.56 5.39
N HIS A 21 -12.55 -55.39 5.84
CA HIS A 21 -12.91 -54.87 7.15
C HIS A 21 -14.38 -54.46 7.26
N LEU A 22 -14.96 -53.88 6.21
CA LEU A 22 -16.38 -53.49 6.17
C LEU A 22 -17.32 -54.70 6.16
N GLU A 23 -17.02 -55.75 5.40
CA GLU A 23 -17.83 -56.99 5.42
C GLU A 23 -17.72 -57.69 6.78
N ASN A 24 -16.51 -57.79 7.36
CA ASN A 24 -16.36 -58.33 8.72
C ASN A 24 -17.09 -57.48 9.77
N ALA A 25 -17.14 -56.16 9.62
CA ALA A 25 -17.86 -55.26 10.52
C ALA A 25 -19.38 -55.51 10.44
N LYS A 26 -19.90 -55.76 9.23
CA LYS A 26 -21.31 -56.04 8.97
C LYS A 26 -21.79 -57.37 9.57
N GLU A 27 -20.94 -58.40 9.57
CA GLU A 27 -21.27 -59.71 10.13
C GLU A 27 -21.14 -59.77 11.66
N THR A 28 -20.44 -58.80 12.25
CA THR A 28 -20.16 -58.76 13.69
C THR A 28 -21.34 -58.21 14.48
N LYS A 29 -21.85 -58.98 15.45
CA LYS A 29 -22.92 -58.55 16.37
C LYS A 29 -22.44 -57.69 17.55
N ASP A 30 -21.13 -57.68 17.82
CA ASP A 30 -20.52 -56.82 18.84
C ASP A 30 -20.24 -55.42 18.27
N ARG A 31 -20.96 -54.44 18.77
CA ARG A 31 -20.86 -53.02 18.39
C ARG A 31 -19.45 -52.46 18.51
N ARG A 32 -18.69 -52.80 19.56
CA ARG A 32 -17.32 -52.26 19.75
C ARG A 32 -16.35 -52.85 18.75
N GLN A 33 -16.52 -54.12 18.43
CA GLN A 33 -15.70 -54.80 17.44
C GLN A 33 -16.03 -54.34 16.01
N ALA A 34 -17.31 -54.14 15.70
CA ALA A 34 -17.75 -53.55 14.43
C ALA A 34 -17.17 -52.13 14.23
N GLN A 35 -17.20 -51.27 15.26
CA GLN A 35 -16.60 -49.93 15.19
C GLN A 35 -15.08 -49.97 14.97
N LYS A 36 -14.38 -50.89 15.64
CA LYS A 36 -12.93 -51.07 15.43
C LYS A 36 -12.62 -51.50 13.98
N LEU A 37 -13.45 -52.35 13.40
CA LEU A 37 -13.32 -52.77 12.00
C LEU A 37 -13.62 -51.62 11.02
N CYS A 38 -14.62 -50.77 11.29
CA CYS A 38 -14.85 -49.54 10.52
C CYS A 38 -13.65 -48.59 10.56
N ASN A 39 -13.05 -48.39 11.75
CA ASN A 39 -11.85 -47.56 11.88
C ASN A 39 -10.65 -48.11 11.08
N ASN A 40 -10.47 -49.44 11.08
CA ASN A 40 -9.43 -50.08 10.27
C ASN A 40 -9.72 -49.94 8.76
N ALA A 41 -10.99 -50.02 8.35
CA ALA A 41 -11.38 -49.79 6.96
C ALA A 41 -11.09 -48.35 6.52
N LYS A 42 -11.45 -47.37 7.35
CA LYS A 42 -11.15 -45.95 7.13
C LYS A 42 -9.64 -45.71 7.03
N GLU A 43 -8.86 -46.30 7.93
CA GLU A 43 -7.41 -46.18 7.89
C GLU A 43 -6.80 -46.76 6.60
N ALA A 44 -7.36 -47.86 6.07
CA ALA A 44 -6.93 -48.41 4.78
C ALA A 44 -7.25 -47.44 3.62
N LEU A 45 -8.45 -46.85 3.61
CA LEU A 45 -8.86 -45.87 2.60
C LEU A 45 -8.04 -44.57 2.65
N GLU A 46 -7.67 -44.10 3.84
CA GLU A 46 -6.88 -42.86 4.02
C GLU A 46 -5.40 -43.03 3.63
N ARG A 47 -4.89 -44.26 3.55
CA ARG A 47 -3.53 -44.56 3.09
C ARG A 47 -3.40 -44.82 1.59
N MET A 48 -4.51 -44.68 0.86
CA MET A 48 -4.58 -44.97 -0.57
C MET A 48 -3.91 -43.86 -1.39
N ASP A 49 -3.08 -44.25 -2.37
CA ASP A 49 -2.54 -43.32 -3.36
C ASP A 49 -3.59 -43.03 -4.46
N ILE A 50 -4.26 -41.88 -4.35
CA ILE A 50 -5.36 -41.45 -5.23
C ILE A 50 -4.83 -40.92 -6.58
N SER A 51 -3.53 -40.63 -6.68
CA SER A 51 -2.93 -39.98 -7.84
C SER A 51 -2.83 -40.86 -9.10
N LYS A 52 -3.09 -42.18 -8.99
CA LYS A 52 -2.71 -43.15 -10.03
C LYS A 52 -3.81 -44.03 -10.65
N SER A 53 -5.09 -43.94 -10.30
CA SER A 53 -6.10 -44.81 -10.94
C SER A 53 -7.48 -44.17 -11.10
N ILE A 54 -7.78 -43.65 -12.29
CA ILE A 54 -9.13 -43.23 -12.73
C ILE A 54 -10.10 -44.44 -12.79
N LYS A 55 -9.59 -45.66 -13.00
CA LYS A 55 -10.39 -46.87 -13.18
C LYS A 55 -11.11 -47.36 -11.90
N ASP A 56 -10.67 -46.95 -10.72
CA ASP A 56 -11.20 -47.46 -9.44
C ASP A 56 -12.07 -46.44 -8.68
N HIS A 57 -12.30 -45.24 -9.24
CA HIS A 57 -12.97 -44.13 -8.54
C HIS A 57 -14.39 -44.46 -8.09
N ASP A 58 -15.19 -45.13 -8.92
CA ASP A 58 -16.56 -45.54 -8.56
C ASP A 58 -16.56 -46.55 -7.40
N GLN A 59 -15.57 -47.43 -7.35
CA GLN A 59 -15.43 -48.41 -6.27
C GLN A 59 -15.00 -47.75 -4.96
N ILE A 60 -14.19 -46.70 -5.04
CA ILE A 60 -13.77 -45.88 -3.89
C ILE A 60 -14.95 -45.11 -3.32
N ILE A 61 -15.73 -44.45 -4.18
CA ILE A 61 -16.96 -43.74 -3.78
C ILE A 61 -17.94 -44.73 -3.11
N ALA A 62 -18.12 -45.91 -3.70
CA ALA A 62 -18.97 -46.95 -3.13
C ALA A 62 -18.47 -47.45 -1.76
N ALA A 63 -17.16 -47.59 -1.57
CA ALA A 63 -16.57 -47.99 -0.29
C ALA A 63 -16.81 -46.95 0.81
N PHE A 64 -16.65 -45.65 0.51
CA PHE A 64 -16.95 -44.56 1.45
C PHE A 64 -18.44 -44.46 1.79
N ARG A 65 -19.34 -44.70 0.82
CA ARG A 65 -20.79 -44.77 1.09
C ARG A 65 -21.13 -45.96 1.99
N ARG A 66 -20.61 -47.17 1.71
CA ARG A 66 -20.83 -48.35 2.57
C ARG A 66 -20.30 -48.17 3.99
N HIS A 67 -19.15 -47.51 4.15
CA HIS A 67 -18.61 -47.16 5.46
C HIS A 67 -19.53 -46.19 6.21
N GLY A 68 -20.11 -45.20 5.51
CA GLY A 68 -21.13 -44.32 6.07
C GLY A 68 -22.38 -45.09 6.54
N ASP A 69 -22.91 -45.97 5.71
CA ASP A 69 -24.11 -46.76 6.02
C ASP A 69 -23.93 -47.65 7.26
N LEU A 70 -22.72 -48.20 7.44
CA LEU A 70 -22.39 -49.01 8.62
C LEU A 70 -22.23 -48.17 9.88
N LEU A 71 -21.63 -46.97 9.78
CA LEU A 71 -21.50 -46.05 10.91
C LEU A 71 -22.87 -45.51 11.37
N GLU A 72 -23.78 -45.24 10.44
CA GLU A 72 -25.15 -44.82 10.77
C GLU A 72 -25.91 -45.93 11.52
N LYS A 73 -25.79 -47.20 11.07
CA LYS A 73 -26.35 -48.36 11.77
C LYS A 73 -25.72 -48.59 13.15
N LEU A 74 -24.47 -48.17 13.33
CA LEU A 74 -23.79 -48.16 14.62
C LEU A 74 -24.13 -46.90 15.44
N GLY A 75 -25.07 -46.06 15.03
CA GLY A 75 -25.50 -44.87 15.77
C GLY A 75 -24.40 -43.80 15.88
N LEU A 76 -23.56 -43.67 14.86
CA LEU A 76 -22.50 -42.65 14.74
C LEU A 76 -22.78 -41.74 13.52
N PRO A 77 -23.85 -40.92 13.58
CA PRO A 77 -24.32 -40.15 12.42
C PRO A 77 -23.32 -39.08 11.95
N ASP A 78 -22.57 -38.48 12.86
CA ASP A 78 -21.57 -37.46 12.51
C ASP A 78 -20.41 -38.06 11.71
N GLU A 79 -19.98 -39.27 12.06
CA GLU A 79 -18.92 -39.99 11.35
C GLU A 79 -19.43 -40.56 10.00
N ALA A 80 -20.69 -40.98 9.96
CA ALA A 80 -21.35 -41.39 8.72
C ALA A 80 -21.44 -40.21 7.72
N GLN A 81 -21.84 -39.03 8.19
CA GLN A 81 -21.95 -37.81 7.38
C GLN A 81 -20.60 -37.39 6.80
N LEU A 82 -19.51 -37.54 7.57
CA LEU A 82 -18.15 -37.30 7.07
C LEU A 82 -17.77 -38.30 5.97
N SER A 83 -18.19 -39.56 6.10
CA SER A 83 -17.95 -40.60 5.08
C SER A 83 -18.72 -40.31 3.79
N TYR A 84 -19.99 -39.87 3.90
CA TYR A 84 -20.79 -39.46 2.74
C TYR A 84 -20.25 -38.18 2.07
N SER A 85 -19.84 -37.19 2.86
CA SER A 85 -19.27 -35.94 2.34
C SER A 85 -18.01 -36.20 1.51
N LYS A 86 -17.15 -37.13 1.96
CA LYS A 86 -15.98 -37.57 1.18
C LYS A 86 -16.36 -38.28 -0.12
N ALA A 87 -17.41 -39.11 -0.11
CA ALA A 87 -17.92 -39.77 -1.31
C ALA A 87 -18.50 -38.75 -2.33
N ASP A 88 -19.19 -37.72 -1.85
CA ASP A 88 -19.76 -36.66 -2.69
C ASP A 88 -18.69 -35.72 -3.25
N GLU A 89 -17.66 -35.39 -2.46
CA GLU A 89 -16.51 -34.60 -2.91
C GLU A 89 -15.78 -35.30 -4.06
N LEU A 90 -15.52 -36.61 -3.90
CA LEU A 90 -14.92 -37.45 -4.94
C LEU A 90 -15.79 -37.54 -6.21
N SER A 91 -17.12 -37.52 -6.07
CA SER A 91 -18.06 -37.52 -7.19
C SER A 91 -18.03 -36.19 -7.96
N ARG A 92 -17.91 -35.04 -7.28
CA ARG A 92 -17.90 -33.70 -7.91
C ARG A 92 -16.61 -33.39 -8.66
N THR A 93 -15.50 -34.01 -8.28
CA THR A 93 -14.23 -33.90 -9.02
C THR A 93 -14.32 -34.48 -10.44
N ILE A 94 -15.30 -35.36 -10.72
CA ILE A 94 -15.50 -35.99 -12.03
C ILE A 94 -16.32 -35.09 -12.99
N ASP A 95 -17.30 -34.34 -12.46
CA ASP A 95 -18.19 -33.50 -13.29
C ASP A 95 -17.49 -32.27 -13.92
N LYS A 96 -16.28 -31.91 -13.48
CA LYS A 96 -15.52 -30.78 -14.05
C LYS A 96 -14.78 -31.12 -15.36
N SER A 97 -14.79 -32.38 -15.81
CA SER A 97 -14.07 -32.81 -17.03
C SER A 97 -14.91 -32.95 -18.30
N THR A 98 -16.16 -32.49 -18.34
CA THR A 98 -16.98 -32.47 -19.58
C THR A 98 -17.51 -31.05 -19.86
N PRO A 99 -17.32 -30.49 -21.08
CA PRO A 99 -17.74 -29.12 -21.36
C PRO A 99 -19.23 -29.03 -21.70
N ALA A 100 -19.89 -27.98 -21.20
CA ALA A 100 -21.29 -27.65 -21.48
C ALA A 100 -21.42 -26.20 -22.02
N PRO A 101 -22.49 -25.89 -22.78
CA PRO A 101 -22.51 -24.99 -23.95
C PRO A 101 -22.88 -23.52 -23.66
N PRO A 102 -22.85 -22.61 -24.67
CA PRO A 102 -23.13 -21.18 -24.51
C PRO A 102 -24.62 -20.84 -24.71
N LEU A 103 -25.05 -19.70 -24.16
CA LEU A 103 -26.24 -18.83 -24.45
C LEU A 103 -26.60 -18.09 -23.13
N ALA A 104 -27.09 -16.86 -23.04
CA ALA A 104 -27.43 -15.81 -24.00
C ALA A 104 -27.61 -14.48 -23.23
N GLU A 105 -27.64 -13.41 -24.03
CA GLU A 105 -27.92 -11.99 -23.78
C GLU A 105 -29.13 -11.68 -22.87
N VAL A 106 -29.04 -10.58 -22.11
CA VAL A 106 -30.06 -9.51 -22.08
C VAL A 106 -29.37 -8.14 -21.88
N LEU A 107 -29.85 -7.17 -22.64
CA LEU A 107 -29.38 -5.81 -22.93
C LEU A 107 -30.03 -4.75 -21.98
N PRO A 108 -29.85 -3.42 -22.18
CA PRO A 108 -29.46 -2.42 -21.18
C PRO A 108 -30.61 -1.50 -20.72
N LEU A 109 -30.35 -0.60 -19.76
CA LEU A 109 -31.22 0.58 -19.54
C LEU A 109 -30.45 1.83 -19.07
N SER A 110 -30.29 2.73 -20.05
CA SER A 110 -30.37 4.20 -20.10
C SER A 110 -30.04 5.11 -18.90
N ILE A 111 -29.19 6.08 -19.27
CA ILE A 111 -28.98 7.43 -18.74
C ILE A 111 -30.30 8.21 -18.61
N SER A 112 -30.43 8.98 -17.53
CA SER A 112 -31.24 10.22 -17.54
C SER A 112 -30.60 11.27 -16.63
N SER A 113 -30.09 12.33 -17.28
CA SER A 113 -29.70 13.60 -16.66
C SER A 113 -30.95 14.41 -16.29
N ALA A 114 -30.95 14.97 -15.07
CA ALA A 114 -31.27 16.37 -14.80
C ALA A 114 -31.31 16.60 -13.28
N CYS A 115 -30.52 17.56 -12.77
CA CYS A 115 -31.09 18.63 -11.94
C CYS A 115 -30.07 19.74 -11.64
N VAL A 116 -30.38 20.91 -12.20
CA VAL A 116 -30.39 22.25 -11.59
C VAL A 116 -29.26 22.62 -10.63
N VAL A 117 -28.36 23.46 -11.14
CA VAL A 117 -27.43 24.31 -10.39
C VAL A 117 -28.21 25.23 -9.45
N SER A 118 -28.01 25.08 -8.15
CA SER A 118 -28.32 26.12 -7.16
C SER A 118 -27.01 26.63 -6.56
N ALA A 119 -26.73 27.91 -6.80
CA ALA A 119 -25.56 28.62 -6.31
C ALA A 119 -25.75 29.00 -4.84
N SER A 120 -25.10 28.30 -3.92
CA SER A 120 -24.97 28.72 -2.51
C SER A 120 -23.90 27.95 -1.70
N THR A 121 -22.72 27.65 -2.27
CA THR A 121 -21.70 26.82 -1.56
C THR A 121 -20.59 27.57 -0.84
N ILE A 122 -20.59 28.90 -0.81
CA ILE A 122 -19.46 29.67 -0.22
C ILE A 122 -19.57 29.78 1.33
N SER A 123 -20.68 29.35 1.96
CA SER A 123 -20.94 29.61 3.39
C SER A 123 -20.96 28.36 4.31
N SER A 124 -20.87 27.13 3.79
CA SER A 124 -21.11 25.93 4.64
C SER A 124 -19.88 25.42 5.41
N SER A 125 -18.67 25.50 4.85
CA SER A 125 -17.47 24.90 5.47
C SER A 125 -17.03 25.62 6.74
N THR A 126 -17.16 26.95 6.80
CA THR A 126 -16.91 27.73 8.02
C THR A 126 -18.03 27.58 9.05
N ALA A 127 -19.27 27.32 8.61
CA ALA A 127 -20.39 27.04 9.49
C ALA A 127 -20.30 25.63 10.13
N ALA A 128 -19.79 24.64 9.39
CA ALA A 128 -19.56 23.28 9.89
C ALA A 128 -18.54 23.26 11.04
N ILE A 129 -17.47 24.05 10.96
CA ILE A 129 -16.45 24.17 12.02
C ILE A 129 -17.03 24.75 13.32
N ARG A 130 -18.11 25.55 13.25
CA ARG A 130 -18.71 26.22 14.41
C ARG A 130 -19.68 25.33 15.19
N ASN A 131 -20.22 24.27 14.59
CA ASN A 131 -21.21 23.39 15.21
C ASN A 131 -20.54 22.12 15.76
N ARG A 132 -20.23 22.15 17.07
CA ARG A 132 -19.46 21.14 17.85
C ARG A 132 -20.07 19.72 17.95
N GLY A 133 -20.98 19.31 17.08
CA GLY A 133 -21.65 18.00 17.20
C GLY A 133 -22.21 17.36 15.92
N THR A 134 -21.96 17.92 14.74
CA THR A 134 -22.52 17.39 13.47
C THR A 134 -21.60 17.69 12.27
N VAL A 135 -20.28 17.60 12.43
CA VAL A 135 -19.34 17.91 11.34
C VAL A 135 -19.16 16.73 10.38
N LEU A 136 -19.18 15.50 10.91
CA LEU A 136 -18.93 14.29 10.12
C LEU A 136 -19.86 14.12 8.90
N PRO A 137 -21.18 14.40 8.94
CA PRO A 137 -22.05 14.31 7.76
C PRO A 137 -21.68 15.29 6.64
N THR A 138 -20.94 16.35 6.95
CA THR A 138 -20.65 17.46 6.01
C THR A 138 -19.26 17.44 5.39
N ILE A 139 -18.36 16.60 5.91
CA ILE A 139 -16.99 16.43 5.38
C ILE A 139 -17.00 15.44 4.22
N PHE A 140 -16.22 15.70 3.17
CA PHE A 140 -16.02 14.83 2.01
C PHE A 140 -17.35 14.28 1.46
N THR A 141 -18.26 15.19 1.15
CA THR A 141 -19.61 14.85 0.63
C THR A 141 -19.61 14.53 -0.86
N LYS A 142 -18.49 14.78 -1.56
CA LYS A 142 -18.29 14.50 -2.97
C LYS A 142 -16.85 14.06 -3.19
N ASP A 143 -16.65 13.15 -4.14
CA ASP A 143 -15.33 12.85 -4.67
C ASP A 143 -14.83 14.05 -5.48
N CYS A 144 -13.54 14.33 -5.34
CA CYS A 144 -12.86 15.40 -6.03
C CYS A 144 -11.81 14.74 -6.90
N PRO A 145 -11.82 14.92 -8.24
CA PRO A 145 -10.79 14.34 -9.07
C PRO A 145 -9.40 14.77 -8.55
N PRO A 146 -8.37 13.91 -8.69
CA PRO A 146 -7.02 14.25 -8.31
C PRO A 146 -6.62 15.58 -8.94
N PRO A 147 -5.80 16.38 -8.26
CA PRO A 147 -5.52 17.73 -8.68
C PRO A 147 -4.82 17.78 -10.05
N VAL A 148 -5.53 18.28 -11.08
CA VAL A 148 -4.95 18.54 -12.40
C VAL A 148 -4.40 19.96 -12.41
N VAL A 149 -3.08 20.09 -12.26
CA VAL A 149 -2.42 21.39 -12.34
C VAL A 149 -2.40 21.84 -13.81
N GLN A 150 -3.23 22.82 -14.16
CA GLN A 150 -3.20 23.43 -15.49
C GLN A 150 -2.09 24.47 -15.57
N PHE A 151 -1.24 24.34 -16.59
CA PHE A 151 -0.20 25.32 -16.90
C PHE A 151 -0.53 26.02 -18.22
N THR A 152 -0.21 27.31 -18.32
CA THR A 152 -0.15 27.98 -19.62
C THR A 152 0.93 27.31 -20.45
N LEU A 153 0.60 26.77 -21.62
CA LEU A 153 1.59 26.06 -22.44
C LEU A 153 2.48 27.04 -23.21
N PRO A 154 3.80 26.82 -23.26
CA PRO A 154 4.73 27.72 -23.94
C PRO A 154 4.60 27.61 -25.46
N GLY A 155 4.78 28.71 -26.17
CA GLY A 155 5.05 28.68 -27.62
C GLY A 155 6.39 27.99 -27.94
N PRO A 156 6.61 27.55 -29.19
CA PRO A 156 7.87 26.90 -29.57
C PRO A 156 9.08 27.80 -29.29
N GLY A 157 10.02 27.29 -28.49
CA GLY A 157 11.22 28.02 -28.06
C GLY A 157 10.98 29.12 -27.01
N GLU A 158 9.77 29.24 -26.47
CA GLU A 158 9.51 30.13 -25.33
C GLU A 158 10.10 29.57 -24.03
N ARG A 159 10.36 30.48 -23.09
CA ARG A 159 10.87 30.15 -21.76
C ARG A 159 9.75 29.55 -20.91
N LEU A 160 10.10 28.54 -20.14
CA LEU A 160 9.23 27.99 -19.12
C LEU A 160 9.36 28.82 -17.84
N THR A 161 8.25 28.96 -17.11
CA THR A 161 8.13 29.70 -15.86
C THR A 161 8.45 28.83 -14.65
N SER A 162 8.40 27.50 -14.79
CA SER A 162 8.70 26.57 -13.69
C SER A 162 9.06 25.18 -14.18
N THR A 163 9.75 24.43 -13.32
CA THR A 163 10.02 22.99 -13.52
C THR A 163 8.77 22.16 -13.64
N ARG A 164 7.68 22.52 -12.95
CA ARG A 164 6.41 21.80 -13.06
C ARG A 164 5.76 21.98 -14.43
N GLN A 165 5.89 23.16 -15.02
CA GLN A 165 5.45 23.39 -16.41
C GLN A 165 6.27 22.53 -17.38
N LEU A 166 7.58 22.36 -17.14
CA LEU A 166 8.41 21.43 -17.92
C LEU A 166 7.93 19.98 -17.77
N THR A 167 7.73 19.51 -16.52
CA THR A 167 7.19 18.18 -16.24
C THR A 167 5.87 17.97 -16.96
N PHE A 168 4.94 18.93 -16.87
CA PHE A 168 3.64 18.84 -17.53
C PHE A 168 3.77 18.73 -19.05
N CYS A 169 4.62 19.56 -19.68
CA CYS A 169 4.86 19.49 -21.11
C CYS A 169 5.45 18.14 -21.54
N LEU A 170 6.38 17.58 -20.76
CA LEU A 170 7.00 16.29 -21.04
C LEU A 170 6.02 15.11 -20.82
N ALA A 171 5.19 15.16 -19.79
CA ALA A 171 4.16 14.17 -19.53
C ALA A 171 3.16 14.07 -20.69
N LEU A 172 2.68 15.22 -21.17
CA LEU A 172 1.80 15.29 -22.35
C LEU A 172 2.43 14.66 -23.60
N LEU A 173 3.75 14.74 -23.75
CA LEU A 173 4.49 14.18 -24.89
C LEU A 173 4.80 12.68 -24.73
N GLN A 174 4.69 12.12 -23.52
CA GLN A 174 4.90 10.71 -23.21
C GLN A 174 3.60 9.91 -23.19
N GLU A 175 2.50 10.52 -22.75
CA GLU A 175 1.21 9.86 -22.67
C GLU A 175 0.60 9.60 -24.05
N THR A 176 0.91 8.44 -24.61
CA THR A 176 0.15 7.83 -25.71
C THR A 176 -1.28 7.40 -25.31
N ALA A 177 -1.69 7.60 -24.05
CA ALA A 177 -2.87 6.96 -23.45
C ALA A 177 -3.91 7.90 -22.83
N LEU A 178 -3.73 9.23 -22.81
CA LEU A 178 -4.83 10.12 -22.46
C LEU A 178 -5.83 10.18 -23.62
N PRO A 179 -7.14 9.92 -23.39
CA PRO A 179 -8.14 10.18 -24.41
C PRO A 179 -8.05 11.67 -24.78
N LEU A 180 -7.74 11.99 -26.05
CA LEU A 180 -7.67 13.36 -26.55
C LEU A 180 -8.92 14.19 -26.21
N ASP A 181 -10.05 13.51 -25.97
CA ASP A 181 -11.34 14.07 -25.61
C ASP A 181 -11.40 14.66 -24.19
N SER A 182 -10.48 14.26 -23.30
CA SER A 182 -10.38 14.79 -21.93
C SER A 182 -9.57 16.09 -21.81
N LEU A 183 -8.75 16.40 -22.83
CA LEU A 183 -7.91 17.59 -22.88
C LEU A 183 -8.69 18.80 -23.41
N ASP A 184 -8.40 19.99 -22.89
CA ASP A 184 -8.96 21.22 -23.44
C ASP A 184 -8.41 21.50 -24.86
N ALA A 185 -9.13 22.34 -25.61
CA ALA A 185 -8.79 22.61 -27.00
C ALA A 185 -7.39 23.22 -27.19
N SER A 186 -6.90 23.99 -26.22
CA SER A 186 -5.58 24.62 -26.30
C SER A 186 -4.47 23.61 -26.06
N THR A 187 -4.62 22.72 -25.08
CA THR A 187 -3.67 21.62 -24.82
C THR A 187 -3.59 20.66 -25.98
N ARG A 188 -4.74 20.28 -26.58
CA ARG A 188 -4.78 19.42 -27.76
C ARG A 188 -4.08 20.05 -28.97
N ALA A 189 -4.31 21.35 -29.20
CA ALA A 189 -3.67 22.09 -30.29
C ALA A 189 -2.15 22.18 -30.09
N TRP A 190 -1.71 22.45 -28.86
CA TRP A 190 -0.30 22.48 -28.50
C TRP A 190 0.37 21.12 -28.70
N LEU A 191 -0.23 20.04 -28.18
CA LEU A 191 0.31 18.68 -28.31
C LEU A 191 0.49 18.31 -29.78
N THR A 192 -0.54 18.53 -30.60
CA THR A 192 -0.50 18.24 -32.06
C THR A 192 0.59 19.02 -32.79
N ALA A 193 0.83 20.27 -32.38
CA ALA A 193 1.87 21.12 -32.98
C ALA A 193 3.27 20.69 -32.54
N THR A 194 3.45 20.39 -31.25
CA THR A 194 4.74 20.03 -30.65
C THR A 194 5.17 18.60 -31.02
N GLU A 195 4.24 17.66 -31.15
CA GLU A 195 4.54 16.30 -31.64
C GLU A 195 5.20 16.29 -33.02
N LYS A 196 4.80 17.21 -33.90
CA LYS A 196 5.37 17.38 -35.24
C LYS A 196 6.69 18.15 -35.24
N ASN A 197 7.05 18.79 -34.12
CA ASN A 197 8.24 19.60 -33.98
C ASN A 197 9.32 18.85 -33.18
N GLN A 198 10.14 18.07 -33.88
CA GLN A 198 11.19 17.26 -33.26
C GLN A 198 12.19 18.10 -32.46
N ASP A 199 12.50 19.32 -32.91
CA ASP A 199 13.43 20.20 -32.21
C ASP A 199 12.88 20.72 -30.89
N GLU A 200 11.57 20.96 -30.80
CA GLU A 200 10.95 21.41 -29.56
C GLU A 200 10.89 20.29 -28.53
N LYS A 201 10.57 19.06 -28.97
CA LYS A 201 10.66 17.88 -28.10
C LYS A 201 12.06 17.66 -27.57
N GLU A 202 13.06 17.75 -28.45
CA GLU A 202 14.47 17.64 -28.09
C GLU A 202 14.89 18.73 -27.10
N ARG A 203 14.45 19.98 -27.32
CA ARG A 203 14.73 21.11 -26.44
C ARG A 203 14.18 20.88 -25.03
N LEU A 204 12.94 20.41 -24.91
CA LEU A 204 12.30 20.14 -23.61
C LEU A 204 13.02 19.01 -22.87
N ARG A 205 13.39 17.92 -23.56
CA ARG A 205 14.17 16.82 -22.97
C ARG A 205 15.56 17.28 -22.54
N THR A 206 16.28 17.99 -23.41
CA THR A 206 17.60 18.57 -23.11
C THR A 206 17.52 19.46 -21.88
N LEU A 207 16.47 20.26 -21.74
CA LEU A 207 16.28 21.12 -20.59
C LEU A 207 16.15 20.31 -19.29
N ALA A 208 15.37 19.23 -19.27
CA ALA A 208 15.26 18.35 -18.11
C ALA A 208 16.60 17.70 -17.75
N THR A 209 17.36 17.23 -18.74
CA THR A 209 18.70 16.64 -18.55
C THR A 209 19.69 17.68 -18.02
N ASP A 210 19.69 18.89 -18.57
CA ASP A 210 20.56 19.99 -18.13
C ASP A 210 20.27 20.41 -16.68
N MET A 211 19.01 20.31 -16.24
CA MET A 211 18.64 20.53 -14.84
C MET A 211 19.27 19.47 -13.91
N ILE A 212 19.22 18.20 -14.28
CA ILE A 212 19.89 17.13 -13.51
C ILE A 212 21.40 17.41 -13.46
N HIS A 213 22.03 17.77 -14.58
CA HIS A 213 23.45 18.12 -14.61
C HIS A 213 23.79 19.34 -13.76
N ALA A 214 22.94 20.37 -13.74
CA ALA A 214 23.13 21.54 -12.90
C ALA A 214 23.13 21.16 -11.40
N LEU A 215 22.21 20.28 -10.97
CA LEU A 215 22.21 19.78 -9.60
C LEU A 215 23.47 18.97 -9.27
N VAL A 216 23.92 18.11 -10.20
CA VAL A 216 25.14 17.30 -10.00
C VAL A 216 26.36 18.20 -9.78
N GLN A 217 26.48 19.27 -10.57
CA GLN A 217 27.58 20.23 -10.49
C GLN A 217 27.51 21.13 -9.25
N ASP A 218 26.32 21.31 -8.66
CA ASP A 218 26.16 22.10 -7.46
C ASP A 218 26.80 21.39 -6.25
N LYS A 219 27.70 22.10 -5.56
CA LYS A 219 28.34 21.63 -4.33
C LYS A 219 27.39 21.66 -3.14
N LEU A 220 26.42 22.58 -3.13
CA LEU A 220 25.46 22.76 -2.05
C LEU A 220 24.06 22.50 -2.59
N LYS A 221 23.69 21.23 -2.63
CA LYS A 221 22.37 20.78 -3.09
C LYS A 221 21.32 21.16 -2.05
N ASP A 222 20.68 22.31 -2.25
CA ASP A 222 19.60 22.75 -1.38
C ASP A 222 18.31 21.95 -1.63
N ILE A 223 17.37 22.04 -0.69
CA ILE A 223 16.09 21.32 -0.80
C ILE A 223 15.22 21.82 -1.96
N LYS A 224 15.40 23.06 -2.42
CA LYS A 224 14.62 23.60 -3.53
C LYS A 224 15.04 22.94 -4.83
N ALA A 225 16.34 22.87 -5.07
CA ALA A 225 16.96 22.20 -6.20
C ALA A 225 16.61 20.70 -6.23
N ILE A 226 16.64 20.03 -5.07
CA ILE A 226 16.20 18.63 -4.96
C ILE A 226 14.73 18.47 -5.34
N ASN A 227 13.84 19.31 -4.80
CA ASN A 227 12.41 19.24 -5.13
C ASN A 227 12.14 19.54 -6.61
N GLU A 228 12.90 20.46 -7.23
CA GLU A 228 12.81 20.75 -8.66
C GLU A 228 13.15 19.50 -9.49
N VAL A 229 14.30 18.84 -9.27
CA VAL A 229 14.66 17.66 -10.08
C VAL A 229 13.80 16.43 -9.79
N VAL A 230 13.34 16.24 -8.55
CA VAL A 230 12.46 15.12 -8.17
C VAL A 230 11.12 15.25 -8.89
N CYS A 231 10.65 16.47 -9.14
CA CYS A 231 9.44 16.73 -9.94
C CYS A 231 9.57 16.25 -11.40
N LEU A 232 10.78 16.07 -11.92
CA LEU A 232 11.00 15.54 -13.26
C LEU A 232 10.93 14.02 -13.30
N ALA A 233 11.06 13.33 -12.15
CA ALA A 233 11.21 11.87 -12.10
C ALA A 233 10.18 11.08 -12.93
N PRO A 234 8.86 11.38 -12.89
CA PRO A 234 7.87 10.64 -13.67
C PRO A 234 8.04 10.74 -15.19
N VAL A 235 8.75 11.77 -15.66
CA VAL A 235 8.90 12.08 -17.09
C VAL A 235 10.32 11.90 -17.60
N LEU A 236 11.22 11.36 -16.79
CA LEU A 236 12.58 11.04 -17.23
C LEU A 236 12.59 9.75 -18.06
N GLU A 237 13.54 9.66 -18.97
CA GLU A 237 13.89 8.38 -19.57
C GLU A 237 14.65 7.52 -18.54
N ARG A 238 14.68 6.20 -18.77
CA ARG A 238 15.16 5.23 -17.78
C ARG A 238 16.58 5.53 -17.30
N ASP A 239 17.48 5.91 -18.20
CA ASP A 239 18.90 6.11 -17.86
C ASP A 239 19.09 7.36 -16.99
N GLU A 240 18.40 8.46 -17.31
CA GLU A 240 18.39 9.70 -16.53
C GLU A 240 17.75 9.49 -15.16
N PHE A 241 16.63 8.76 -15.11
CA PHE A 241 15.99 8.38 -13.85
C PHE A 241 16.94 7.59 -12.96
N ARG A 242 17.61 6.56 -13.51
CA ARG A 242 18.55 5.72 -12.75
C ARG A 242 19.78 6.50 -12.32
N ALA A 243 20.28 7.44 -13.12
CA ALA A 243 21.36 8.33 -12.75
C ALA A 243 20.97 9.24 -11.58
N LEU A 244 19.75 9.80 -11.61
CA LEU A 244 19.22 10.63 -10.54
C LEU A 244 18.98 9.83 -9.24
N LEU A 245 18.41 8.62 -9.35
CA LEU A 245 18.27 7.72 -8.20
C LEU A 245 19.63 7.38 -7.57
N SER A 246 20.63 7.06 -8.40
CA SER A 246 21.99 6.76 -7.95
C SER A 246 22.64 7.96 -7.25
N LEU A 247 22.39 9.18 -7.72
CA LEU A 247 22.86 10.40 -7.07
C LEU A 247 22.35 10.49 -5.63
N PHE A 248 21.04 10.30 -5.41
CA PHE A 248 20.45 10.36 -4.07
C PHE A 248 21.00 9.25 -3.15
N VAL A 249 21.12 8.03 -3.67
CA VAL A 249 21.69 6.89 -2.92
C VAL A 249 23.14 7.18 -2.51
N ASN A 250 23.97 7.71 -3.42
CA ASN A 250 25.36 8.04 -3.14
C ASN A 250 25.48 9.21 -2.14
N MET A 251 24.61 10.22 -2.22
CA MET A 251 24.60 11.29 -1.21
C MET A 251 24.32 10.78 0.20
N ILE A 252 23.47 9.76 0.34
CA ILE A 252 23.19 9.11 1.63
C ILE A 252 24.35 8.20 2.05
N ASN A 253 24.97 7.49 1.11
CA ASN A 253 26.03 6.53 1.37
C ASN A 253 27.39 7.18 1.68
N ASP A 254 27.77 8.22 0.96
CA ASP A 254 29.14 8.76 1.00
C ASP A 254 29.30 9.87 2.04
N SER A 255 28.20 10.47 2.49
CA SER A 255 28.25 11.56 3.46
C SER A 255 28.56 11.06 4.87
N LEU A 256 29.54 11.68 5.53
CA LEU A 256 29.83 11.42 6.95
C LEU A 256 28.63 11.81 7.83
N LEU A 257 28.03 12.97 7.52
CA LEU A 257 26.80 13.45 8.15
C LEU A 257 25.59 12.96 7.36
N LEU A 258 24.47 12.74 8.04
CA LEU A 258 23.24 12.33 7.38
C LEU A 258 22.73 13.45 6.45
N ASP A 259 22.71 13.18 5.14
CA ASP A 259 22.12 14.09 4.17
C ASP A 259 20.58 13.96 4.20
N VAL A 260 19.97 14.82 5.00
CA VAL A 260 18.53 14.94 5.14
C VAL A 260 17.84 15.24 3.82
N GLN A 261 18.46 16.06 2.97
CA GLN A 261 17.83 16.52 1.74
C GLN A 261 17.78 15.39 0.72
N ALA A 262 18.83 14.56 0.67
CA ALA A 262 18.82 13.33 -0.12
C ALA A 262 17.77 12.33 0.36
N LEU A 263 17.60 12.15 1.69
CA LEU A 263 16.54 11.30 2.24
C LEU A 263 15.14 11.76 1.83
N GLN A 264 14.93 13.08 1.74
CA GLN A 264 13.66 13.68 1.34
C GLN A 264 13.37 13.49 -0.15
N GLY A 265 14.39 13.60 -1.00
CA GLY A 265 14.25 13.36 -2.45
C GLY A 265 14.09 11.88 -2.82
N LEU A 266 14.69 10.96 -2.04
CA LEU A 266 14.69 9.54 -2.36
C LEU A 266 13.30 8.90 -2.34
N ALA A 267 12.45 9.22 -1.36
CA ALA A 267 11.14 8.57 -1.23
C ALA A 267 10.19 8.88 -2.40
N PRO A 268 10.00 10.14 -2.84
CA PRO A 268 9.21 10.44 -4.03
C PRO A 268 9.82 9.86 -5.32
N MET A 269 11.15 9.81 -5.45
CA MET A 269 11.80 9.15 -6.59
C MET A 269 11.39 7.68 -6.71
N ILE A 270 11.36 6.96 -5.59
CA ILE A 270 10.97 5.55 -5.56
C ILE A 270 9.51 5.36 -5.97
N GLN A 271 8.64 6.31 -5.61
CA GLN A 271 7.20 6.25 -5.91
C GLN A 271 6.84 6.73 -7.32
N ALA A 272 7.67 7.58 -7.93
CA ALA A 272 7.37 8.26 -9.19
C ALA A 272 7.34 7.32 -10.40
N THR A 273 8.27 6.36 -10.46
CA THR A 273 8.45 5.50 -11.65
C THR A 273 8.88 4.09 -11.25
N PRO A 274 7.98 3.30 -10.64
CA PRO A 274 8.29 1.96 -10.15
C PRO A 274 8.86 1.02 -11.23
N GLU A 275 8.48 1.21 -12.49
CA GLU A 275 8.93 0.39 -13.63
C GLU A 275 10.43 0.50 -13.94
N TYR A 276 11.11 1.56 -13.48
CA TYR A 276 12.55 1.74 -13.69
C TYR A 276 13.40 1.26 -12.51
N ILE A 277 12.76 0.81 -11.43
CA ILE A 277 13.39 0.35 -10.20
C ILE A 277 13.43 -1.17 -10.22
N GLU A 278 14.62 -1.74 -10.04
CA GLU A 278 14.79 -3.18 -9.96
C GLU A 278 14.59 -3.64 -8.51
N ALA A 279 14.11 -4.86 -8.31
CA ALA A 279 13.89 -5.40 -6.96
C ALA A 279 15.18 -5.36 -6.10
N ASP A 280 16.33 -5.63 -6.72
CA ASP A 280 17.64 -5.56 -6.08
C ASP A 280 18.03 -4.13 -5.68
N ASP A 281 17.59 -3.10 -6.42
CA ASP A 281 17.81 -1.70 -6.07
C ASP A 281 17.12 -1.38 -4.73
N LEU A 282 15.86 -1.79 -4.54
CA LEU A 282 15.11 -1.58 -3.30
C LEU A 282 15.73 -2.32 -2.10
N VAL A 283 16.21 -3.55 -2.31
CA VAL A 283 16.92 -4.32 -1.26
C VAL A 283 18.22 -3.61 -0.84
N LYS A 284 19.01 -3.13 -1.80
CA LYS A 284 20.26 -2.38 -1.53
C LYS A 284 19.99 -1.07 -0.81
N ILE A 285 18.96 -0.32 -1.24
CA ILE A 285 18.55 0.93 -0.59
C ILE A 285 18.08 0.66 0.84
N LEU A 286 17.26 -0.37 1.06
CA LEU A 286 16.80 -0.74 2.40
C LEU A 286 17.98 -1.12 3.31
N ASN A 287 18.95 -1.87 2.81
CA ASN A 287 20.15 -2.25 3.56
C ASN A 287 21.00 -1.03 3.95
N LEU A 288 21.20 -0.10 3.02
CA LEU A 288 21.89 1.17 3.28
C LEU A 288 21.20 1.96 4.39
N LEU A 289 19.88 2.17 4.26
CA LEU A 289 19.10 2.93 5.24
C LEU A 289 19.06 2.24 6.61
N SER A 290 18.94 0.91 6.63
CA SER A 290 18.99 0.10 7.85
C SER A 290 20.32 0.28 8.58
N THR A 291 21.44 0.22 7.84
CA THR A 291 22.78 0.44 8.40
C THR A 291 22.89 1.83 9.02
N ARG A 292 22.53 2.88 8.25
CA ARG A 292 22.55 4.27 8.75
C ARG A 292 21.63 4.47 9.96
N LEU A 293 20.44 3.87 9.95
CA LEU A 293 19.49 3.94 11.06
C LEU A 293 20.04 3.30 12.34
N GLN A 294 20.75 2.18 12.22
CA GLN A 294 21.35 1.47 13.36
C GLN A 294 22.62 2.15 13.90
N GLU A 295 23.38 2.82 13.03
CA GLU A 295 24.58 3.58 13.39
C GLU A 295 24.27 4.98 13.95
N THR A 296 23.07 5.50 13.71
CA THR A 296 22.66 6.83 14.18
C THR A 296 22.67 6.91 15.70
N PHE A 297 23.24 7.99 16.24
CA PHE A 297 23.30 8.21 17.68
C PHE A 297 21.91 8.27 18.30
N HIS A 298 21.67 7.45 19.32
CA HIS A 298 20.35 7.29 19.96
C HIS A 298 19.75 8.59 20.55
N GLN A 299 20.56 9.62 20.80
CA GLN A 299 20.08 10.93 21.28
C GLN A 299 19.83 11.94 20.14
N SER A 300 19.73 11.48 18.89
CA SER A 300 19.39 12.30 17.72
C SER A 300 17.99 11.94 17.18
N PRO A 301 16.91 12.24 17.93
CA PRO A 301 15.56 11.78 17.62
C PRO A 301 15.06 12.23 16.25
N GLN A 302 15.44 13.44 15.78
CA GLN A 302 15.04 13.91 14.46
C GLN A 302 15.66 13.09 13.32
N GLN A 303 16.92 12.64 13.48
CA GLN A 303 17.58 11.81 12.47
C GLN A 303 16.99 10.40 12.45
N ILE A 304 16.75 9.83 13.64
CA ILE A 304 16.08 8.52 13.79
C ILE A 304 14.69 8.56 13.14
N TYR A 305 13.89 9.60 13.43
CA TYR A 305 12.58 9.77 12.83
C TYR A 305 12.65 9.84 11.30
N ARG A 306 13.53 10.68 10.74
CA ARG A 306 13.69 10.85 9.28
C ARG A 306 14.12 9.56 8.59
N LEU A 307 15.12 8.86 9.14
CA LEU A 307 15.55 7.57 8.61
C LEU A 307 14.45 6.52 8.70
N THR A 308 13.74 6.43 9.82
CA THR A 308 12.63 5.48 9.99
C THR A 308 11.49 5.77 9.02
N MET A 309 11.21 7.06 8.76
CA MET A 309 10.26 7.50 7.72
C MET A 309 10.71 7.05 6.33
N THR A 310 11.96 7.31 5.93
CA THR A 310 12.45 6.85 4.62
C THR A 310 12.43 5.33 4.51
N VAL A 311 12.80 4.59 5.58
CA VAL A 311 12.69 3.13 5.64
C VAL A 311 11.26 2.68 5.39
N SER A 312 10.26 3.27 6.05
CA SER A 312 8.86 2.90 5.77
C SER A 312 8.42 3.15 4.33
N ARG A 313 8.91 4.21 3.68
CA ARG A 313 8.56 4.50 2.27
C ARG A 313 9.19 3.49 1.31
N VAL A 314 10.41 3.05 1.58
CA VAL A 314 11.05 1.96 0.82
C VAL A 314 10.28 0.66 1.03
N LEU A 315 9.92 0.32 2.28
CA LEU A 315 9.12 -0.87 2.58
C LEU A 315 7.74 -0.82 1.92
N ASP A 316 7.14 0.37 1.85
CA ASP A 316 5.88 0.59 1.15
C ASP A 316 6.01 0.25 -0.34
N ALA A 317 7.05 0.75 -1.00
CA ALA A 317 7.33 0.47 -2.42
C ALA A 317 7.70 -1.00 -2.66
N MET A 318 8.44 -1.62 -1.74
CA MET A 318 8.74 -3.05 -1.81
C MET A 318 7.48 -3.92 -1.72
N ALA A 319 6.51 -3.52 -0.90
CA ALA A 319 5.21 -4.19 -0.82
C ALA A 319 4.43 -4.03 -2.13
N ASP A 320 4.46 -2.84 -2.75
CA ASP A 320 3.79 -2.57 -4.03
C ASP A 320 4.43 -3.36 -5.18
N CYS A 321 5.75 -3.50 -5.19
CA CYS A 321 6.48 -4.32 -6.15
C CYS A 321 6.44 -5.83 -5.84
N ASN A 322 5.75 -6.26 -4.78
CA ASN A 322 5.67 -7.65 -4.31
C ASN A 322 7.05 -8.31 -4.14
N ILE A 323 8.01 -7.60 -3.55
CA ILE A 323 9.35 -8.13 -3.29
C ILE A 323 9.26 -9.19 -2.18
N GLN A 324 9.98 -10.29 -2.37
CA GLN A 324 10.06 -11.42 -1.43
C GLN A 324 11.49 -11.92 -1.34
N GLY A 325 11.79 -12.72 -0.31
CA GLY A 325 13.10 -13.34 -0.14
C GLY A 325 14.16 -12.40 0.43
N LEU A 326 13.75 -11.47 1.30
CA LEU A 326 14.72 -10.66 2.05
C LEU A 326 15.61 -11.56 2.93
N ASP A 327 16.94 -11.37 2.88
CA ASP A 327 17.88 -12.11 3.73
C ASP A 327 17.48 -11.92 5.21
N ARG A 328 17.00 -13.00 5.83
CA ARG A 328 16.46 -12.96 7.18
C ARG A 328 17.53 -12.52 8.18
N VAL A 329 18.73 -13.06 8.03
CA VAL A 329 19.81 -12.96 9.01
C VAL A 329 20.50 -11.60 8.94
N LYS A 330 20.71 -11.08 7.72
CA LYS A 330 21.46 -9.84 7.51
C LYS A 330 20.59 -8.60 7.53
N LEU A 331 19.33 -8.71 7.09
CA LEU A 331 18.50 -7.52 6.87
C LEU A 331 17.17 -7.58 7.62
N HIS A 332 16.34 -8.60 7.37
CA HIS A 332 14.96 -8.61 7.89
C HIS A 332 14.90 -8.61 9.42
N GLU A 333 15.50 -9.60 10.07
CA GLU A 333 15.39 -9.81 11.51
C GLU A 333 16.15 -8.74 12.32
N PRO A 334 17.37 -8.30 11.91
CA PRO A 334 18.03 -7.16 12.55
C PRO A 334 17.22 -5.87 12.48
N LEU A 335 16.65 -5.54 11.31
CA LEU A 335 15.83 -4.34 11.15
C LEU A 335 14.54 -4.43 11.95
N LEU A 336 13.85 -5.58 11.91
CA LEU A 336 12.64 -5.83 12.69
C LEU A 336 12.90 -5.70 14.20
N SER A 337 14.03 -6.23 14.68
CA SER A 337 14.47 -6.08 16.07
C SER A 337 14.73 -4.62 16.44
N TYR A 338 15.42 -3.88 15.58
CA TYR A 338 15.72 -2.46 15.79
C TYR A 338 14.44 -1.61 15.87
N LEU A 339 13.55 -1.76 14.89
CA LEU A 339 12.23 -1.11 14.87
C LEU A 339 11.40 -1.51 16.09
N GLY A 340 11.50 -2.77 16.52
CA GLY A 340 10.91 -3.27 17.76
C GLY A 340 11.32 -2.48 19.00
N ARG A 341 12.60 -2.08 19.10
CA ARG A 341 13.11 -1.24 20.20
C ARG A 341 12.61 0.20 20.11
N LEU A 342 12.59 0.78 18.90
CA LEU A 342 12.11 2.16 18.70
C LEU A 342 10.62 2.35 19.05
N LYS A 343 9.82 1.28 19.02
CA LYS A 343 8.41 1.33 19.50
C LYS A 343 8.28 1.59 21.01
N SER A 344 9.38 1.53 21.76
CA SER A 344 9.43 1.89 23.18
C SER A 344 10.11 3.24 23.43
N ASP A 345 10.32 4.04 22.39
CA ASP A 345 10.87 5.40 22.52
C ASP A 345 9.92 6.31 23.32
N LYS A 346 10.48 7.40 23.87
CA LYS A 346 9.71 8.42 24.58
C LYS A 346 9.00 9.35 23.60
N ASP A 347 9.57 9.52 22.42
CA ASP A 347 9.04 10.37 21.37
C ASP A 347 7.91 9.64 20.62
N PRO A 348 6.65 10.14 20.70
CA PRO A 348 5.51 9.48 20.07
C PRO A 348 5.63 9.42 18.53
N TYR A 349 6.37 10.34 17.90
CA TYR A 349 6.58 10.32 16.46
C TYR A 349 7.48 9.16 16.04
N ILE A 350 8.55 8.90 16.80
CA ILE A 350 9.42 7.75 16.58
C ILE A 350 8.66 6.45 16.83
N VAL A 351 7.88 6.38 17.91
CA VAL A 351 7.07 5.20 18.24
C VAL A 351 6.11 4.87 17.10
N TYR A 352 5.36 5.85 16.60
CA TYR A 352 4.46 5.65 15.47
C TYR A 352 5.22 5.21 14.22
N GLN A 353 6.27 5.93 13.84
CA GLN A 353 6.99 5.66 12.60
C GLN A 353 7.64 4.27 12.61
N ALA A 354 8.20 3.88 13.76
CA ALA A 354 8.74 2.55 13.97
C ALA A 354 7.65 1.49 13.94
N ALA A 355 6.47 1.74 14.52
CA ALA A 355 5.35 0.82 14.45
C ALA A 355 4.86 0.63 13.01
N TYR A 356 4.79 1.70 12.21
CA TYR A 356 4.43 1.65 10.79
C TYR A 356 5.45 0.85 9.99
N ALA A 357 6.74 1.21 10.07
CA ALA A 357 7.81 0.50 9.38
C ALA A 357 7.88 -0.98 9.81
N PHE A 358 7.64 -1.27 11.08
CA PHE A 358 7.59 -2.64 11.59
C PHE A 358 6.46 -3.45 10.95
N GLN A 359 5.27 -2.87 10.78
CA GLN A 359 4.17 -3.55 10.09
C GLN A 359 4.45 -3.72 8.59
N ALA A 360 5.00 -2.70 7.93
CA ALA A 360 5.38 -2.79 6.52
C ALA A 360 6.41 -3.91 6.28
N LEU A 361 7.43 -4.02 7.14
CA LEU A 361 8.43 -5.09 7.07
C LEU A 361 7.83 -6.48 7.32
N LEU A 362 6.84 -6.59 8.23
CA LEU A 362 6.12 -7.86 8.46
C LEU A 362 5.24 -8.30 7.28
N CYS A 363 4.95 -7.41 6.33
CA CYS A 363 4.26 -7.74 5.09
C CYS A 363 5.22 -8.27 4.01
N ILE A 364 6.53 -8.02 4.13
CA ILE A 364 7.54 -8.51 3.19
C ILE A 364 8.07 -9.86 3.68
N ARG A 365 8.00 -10.89 2.82
CA ARG A 365 8.51 -12.23 3.14
C ARG A 365 10.04 -12.23 3.15
N ASP A 366 10.62 -12.81 4.19
CA ASP A 366 12.04 -13.14 4.22
C ASP A 366 12.33 -14.41 3.39
N ASP A 367 13.60 -14.77 3.29
CA ASP A 367 14.08 -16.00 2.65
C ASP A 367 13.94 -17.25 3.55
N GLU A 368 13.31 -17.11 4.73
CA GLU A 368 13.02 -18.22 5.63
C GLU A 368 11.72 -18.92 5.19
N GLU A 369 11.85 -20.16 4.74
CA GLU A 369 10.68 -20.98 4.43
C GLU A 369 9.82 -21.16 5.69
N PRO A 370 8.47 -21.18 5.59
CA PRO A 370 7.60 -21.23 6.76
C PRO A 370 7.92 -22.38 7.75
N TRP A 371 8.39 -23.53 7.25
CA TRP A 371 8.81 -24.67 8.08
C TRP A 371 10.13 -24.41 8.84
N GLN A 372 11.05 -23.64 8.27
CA GLN A 372 12.31 -23.24 8.94
C GLN A 372 11.99 -22.32 10.12
N ALA A 373 11.07 -21.37 9.94
CA ALA A 373 10.58 -20.50 11.01
C ALA A 373 9.92 -21.30 12.16
N ALA A 374 9.17 -22.35 11.82
CA ALA A 374 8.53 -23.23 12.80
C ALA A 374 9.54 -24.10 13.57
N LEU A 375 10.56 -24.65 12.89
CA LEU A 375 11.63 -25.43 13.52
C LEU A 375 12.50 -24.57 14.45
N ARG A 376 12.82 -23.35 14.04
CA ARG A 376 13.58 -22.41 14.86
C ARG A 376 12.83 -22.03 16.14
N ARG A 377 11.54 -21.73 16.04
CA ARG A 377 10.71 -21.33 17.20
C ARG A 377 10.39 -22.49 18.15
N SER A 378 10.47 -23.74 17.68
CA SER A 378 10.33 -24.95 18.50
C SER A 378 11.64 -25.43 19.12
N GLY A 379 12.78 -24.79 18.82
CA GLY A 379 14.09 -25.16 19.35
C GLY A 379 14.67 -26.46 18.77
N ALA A 380 14.10 -26.98 17.68
CA ALA A 380 14.47 -28.26 17.10
C ALA A 380 15.46 -28.09 15.92
N VAL A 381 16.65 -28.69 16.03
CA VAL A 381 17.58 -28.84 14.90
C VAL A 381 17.20 -30.10 14.13
N ILE A 382 16.63 -29.95 12.93
CA ILE A 382 16.31 -31.08 12.04
C ILE A 382 17.03 -30.90 10.70
N LYS A 383 17.87 -31.88 10.36
CA LYS A 383 18.50 -32.02 9.04
C LYS A 383 17.53 -32.75 8.10
N GLY A 384 17.08 -32.11 7.03
CA GLY A 384 16.50 -32.80 5.86
C GLY A 384 15.26 -32.15 5.26
N VAL A 385 15.25 -32.08 3.92
CA VAL A 385 14.21 -31.49 3.07
C VAL A 385 13.22 -32.59 2.65
N GLY A 386 11.95 -32.49 3.05
CA GLY A 386 10.92 -33.36 2.47
C GLY A 386 9.61 -33.44 3.24
N GLY A 387 8.62 -32.69 2.76
CA GLY A 387 7.20 -32.98 2.94
C GLY A 387 6.46 -31.96 3.79
N LEU A 388 5.34 -31.43 3.26
CA LEU A 388 4.00 -31.57 3.83
C LEU A 388 2.98 -30.75 2.99
N ALA A 389 1.85 -31.38 2.67
CA ALA A 389 0.68 -30.77 2.02
C ALA A 389 -0.62 -31.31 2.65
N SER A 390 -1.59 -30.40 2.89
CA SER A 390 -3.01 -30.59 3.29
C SER A 390 -3.29 -31.03 4.75
N ALA A 391 -4.25 -30.50 5.54
CA ALA A 391 -5.48 -29.75 5.23
C ALA A 391 -6.09 -29.02 6.46
N ILE A 392 -6.87 -27.99 6.14
CA ILE A 392 -7.42 -26.88 6.96
C ILE A 392 -8.59 -27.22 7.90
N LYS A 393 -8.70 -26.49 9.04
CA LYS A 393 -9.93 -25.77 9.46
C LYS A 393 -9.71 -24.72 10.57
N GLY A 394 -10.19 -23.49 10.33
CA GLY A 394 -10.70 -22.61 11.40
C GLY A 394 -10.28 -21.13 11.38
N LEU A 395 -10.74 -20.32 10.41
CA LEU A 395 -10.91 -18.87 10.57
C LEU A 395 -11.75 -18.29 9.43
N ASN A 396 -12.79 -17.51 9.77
CA ASN A 396 -13.77 -17.00 8.83
C ASN A 396 -13.28 -15.70 8.16
N VAL A 397 -12.38 -15.82 7.19
CA VAL A 397 -11.90 -14.72 6.33
C VAL A 397 -13.00 -14.21 5.39
N ALA A 398 -14.02 -15.03 5.13
CA ALA A 398 -15.14 -14.68 4.28
C ALA A 398 -15.93 -13.48 4.82
N GLU A 399 -16.04 -13.28 6.14
CA GLU A 399 -16.68 -12.10 6.74
C GLU A 399 -15.86 -10.81 6.57
N PHE A 400 -14.54 -10.89 6.66
CA PHE A 400 -13.66 -9.72 6.44
C PHE A 400 -13.65 -9.30 4.96
N ILE A 401 -13.58 -10.27 4.04
CA ILE A 401 -13.63 -9.99 2.60
C ILE A 401 -15.03 -9.54 2.18
N SER A 402 -16.11 -10.08 2.75
CA SER A 402 -17.47 -9.64 2.41
C SER A 402 -17.80 -8.24 2.97
N GLY A 403 -17.23 -7.85 4.11
CA GLY A 403 -17.29 -6.46 4.59
C GLY A 403 -16.51 -5.47 3.70
N LEU A 404 -15.50 -5.95 2.97
CA LEU A 404 -14.73 -5.18 1.98
C LEU A 404 -15.24 -5.38 0.54
N SER A 405 -16.11 -6.36 0.25
CA SER A 405 -16.53 -6.67 -1.13
C SER A 405 -17.50 -5.63 -1.69
N THR A 406 -18.26 -4.96 -0.84
CA THR A 406 -19.03 -3.74 -1.18
C THR A 406 -18.12 -2.56 -1.56
N ILE A 407 -16.85 -2.61 -1.15
CA ILE A 407 -15.81 -1.64 -1.50
C ILE A 407 -15.02 -2.15 -2.73
N GLN A 408 -14.84 -3.47 -2.89
CA GLN A 408 -14.07 -4.14 -3.94
C GLN A 408 -14.54 -3.86 -5.37
N GLU A 409 -15.84 -3.59 -5.59
CA GLU A 409 -16.37 -3.21 -6.91
C GLU A 409 -15.80 -1.86 -7.40
N GLY A 410 -15.31 -1.01 -6.50
CA GLY A 410 -14.62 0.24 -6.83
C GLY A 410 -13.08 0.15 -6.92
N PHE A 411 -12.48 -1.04 -6.70
CA PHE A 411 -11.04 -1.22 -6.49
C PHE A 411 -10.36 -2.08 -7.58
N GLN A 412 -10.84 -2.02 -8.83
CA GLN A 412 -10.24 -2.78 -9.94
C GLN A 412 -8.76 -2.46 -10.22
N GLY A 413 -8.15 -1.45 -9.59
CA GLY A 413 -6.71 -1.13 -9.69
C GLY A 413 -5.82 -1.61 -8.54
N ALA A 414 -6.38 -2.03 -7.38
CA ALA A 414 -5.60 -2.26 -6.15
C ALA A 414 -5.52 -3.74 -5.70
N GLY A 415 -5.91 -4.68 -6.57
CA GLY A 415 -6.02 -6.11 -6.25
C GLY A 415 -4.72 -6.76 -5.75
N GLN A 416 -3.55 -6.17 -6.02
CA GLN A 416 -2.25 -6.73 -5.66
C GLN A 416 -1.92 -6.62 -4.16
N ILE A 417 -2.29 -5.51 -3.50
CA ILE A 417 -2.02 -5.27 -2.07
C ILE A 417 -2.86 -6.22 -1.19
N PHE A 418 -4.12 -6.43 -1.56
CA PHE A 418 -5.00 -7.37 -0.85
C PHE A 418 -4.66 -8.83 -1.15
N GLY A 419 -4.17 -9.15 -2.36
CA GLY A 419 -3.58 -10.44 -2.68
C GLY A 419 -2.42 -10.81 -1.75
N LEU A 420 -1.56 -9.84 -1.41
CA LEU A 420 -0.43 -10.04 -0.49
C LEU A 420 -0.88 -10.29 0.95
N VAL A 421 -1.96 -9.64 1.40
CA VAL A 421 -2.61 -9.94 2.70
C VAL A 421 -3.26 -11.33 2.68
N GLN A 422 -3.90 -11.71 1.58
CA GLN A 422 -4.56 -13.01 1.39
C GLN A 422 -3.54 -14.16 1.28
N ASP A 423 -2.40 -13.94 0.62
CA ASP A 423 -1.30 -14.91 0.43
C ASP A 423 -0.38 -15.02 1.66
N ALA A 424 -0.18 -13.92 2.38
CA ALA A 424 0.47 -13.93 3.69
C ALA A 424 -0.40 -14.61 4.76
N TYR A 425 -1.73 -14.64 4.58
CA TYR A 425 -2.67 -15.30 5.47
C TYR A 425 -2.84 -16.79 5.13
N SER A 426 -2.87 -17.15 3.84
CA SER A 426 -2.90 -18.55 3.38
C SER A 426 -1.61 -19.31 3.73
N GLY A 427 -0.48 -18.60 3.82
CA GLY A 427 0.79 -19.15 4.31
C GLY A 427 0.77 -19.54 5.80
N VAL A 428 -0.09 -18.92 6.62
CA VAL A 428 -0.21 -19.19 8.06
C VAL A 428 -1.21 -20.31 8.35
N THR A 429 -2.18 -20.54 7.47
CA THR A 429 -3.12 -21.66 7.61
C THR A 429 -2.47 -23.04 7.48
N ASN A 430 -1.24 -23.12 6.93
CA ASN A 430 -0.52 -24.37 6.73
C ASN A 430 0.37 -24.81 7.92
N LEU A 431 0.38 -24.09 9.05
CA LEU A 431 1.36 -24.30 10.13
C LEU A 431 0.80 -24.49 11.54
N MET A 432 -0.52 -24.55 11.69
CA MET A 432 -1.17 -24.67 13.01
C MET A 432 -1.35 -26.13 13.47
N GLU A 433 -0.54 -27.07 12.97
CA GLU A 433 -0.76 -28.52 13.11
C GLU A 433 0.21 -29.27 14.05
N SER A 434 0.97 -28.63 14.95
CA SER A 434 1.82 -29.40 15.89
C SER A 434 1.80 -28.94 17.36
N GLY A 435 1.12 -29.73 18.20
CA GLY A 435 1.42 -29.92 19.63
C GLY A 435 0.93 -28.85 20.61
N GLN A 436 0.13 -29.27 21.59
CA GLN A 436 -0.49 -28.45 22.66
C GLN A 436 0.49 -27.61 23.53
N GLY A 437 1.81 -27.86 23.48
CA GLY A 437 2.81 -27.02 24.14
C GLY A 437 3.21 -25.75 23.36
N LEU A 438 3.00 -25.73 22.05
CA LEU A 438 3.35 -24.63 21.14
C LEU A 438 2.25 -23.54 21.11
N LEU A 439 1.01 -23.91 21.47
CA LEU A 439 -0.18 -23.03 21.42
C LEU A 439 -0.09 -21.84 22.38
N GLY A 440 0.60 -21.97 23.51
CA GLY A 440 0.82 -20.87 24.46
C GLY A 440 1.77 -19.80 23.91
N SER A 441 2.88 -20.22 23.30
CA SER A 441 3.85 -19.32 22.65
C SER A 441 3.32 -18.76 21.32
N LEU A 442 2.52 -19.54 20.60
CA LEU A 442 1.83 -19.10 19.40
C LEU A 442 0.60 -18.23 19.69
N LYS A 443 -0.11 -18.34 20.82
CA LYS A 443 -1.20 -17.38 21.12
C LYS A 443 -0.67 -15.95 21.30
N ASN A 444 0.53 -15.81 21.88
CA ASN A 444 1.24 -14.52 21.96
C ASN A 444 1.93 -14.15 20.62
N GLY A 445 2.31 -15.15 19.82
CA GLY A 445 2.96 -15.02 18.51
C GLY A 445 2.05 -15.13 17.26
N LEU A 446 0.74 -15.29 17.42
CA LEU A 446 -0.32 -15.38 16.38
C LEU A 446 -1.49 -14.46 16.73
N SER A 447 -1.37 -13.62 17.77
CA SER A 447 -2.17 -12.39 17.89
C SER A 447 -1.92 -11.40 16.72
N PHE A 448 -1.30 -11.86 15.62
CA PHE A 448 -0.93 -11.14 14.41
C PHE A 448 -2.14 -10.82 13.52
N SER A 449 -3.26 -11.55 13.65
CA SER A 449 -4.49 -11.25 12.91
C SER A 449 -5.11 -9.89 13.30
N HIS A 450 -4.89 -9.44 14.53
CA HIS A 450 -5.33 -8.10 14.98
C HIS A 450 -4.29 -7.01 14.69
N LYS A 451 -3.07 -7.37 14.30
CA LYS A 451 -1.93 -6.44 14.22
C LYS A 451 -1.66 -5.86 12.82
N ARG A 452 -2.27 -6.41 11.78
CA ARG A 452 -2.05 -6.00 10.36
C ARG A 452 -3.16 -5.13 9.77
N THR A 453 -4.30 -5.01 10.45
CA THR A 453 -5.50 -4.37 9.87
C THR A 453 -5.31 -2.88 9.63
N TRP A 454 -4.66 -2.17 10.55
CA TRP A 454 -4.49 -0.72 10.42
C TRP A 454 -3.48 -0.31 9.35
N TYR A 455 -2.36 -1.02 9.20
CA TYR A 455 -1.38 -0.72 8.15
C TYR A 455 -2.01 -0.90 6.75
N ALA A 456 -2.68 -2.03 6.51
CA ALA A 456 -3.36 -2.28 5.24
C ALA A 456 -4.48 -1.26 4.97
N ALA A 457 -5.27 -0.89 5.99
CA ALA A 457 -6.29 0.15 5.87
C ALA A 457 -5.69 1.52 5.53
N LEU A 458 -4.54 1.87 6.13
CA LEU A 458 -3.82 3.10 5.80
C LEU A 458 -3.24 3.09 4.37
N ARG A 459 -2.75 1.94 3.88
CA ARG A 459 -2.33 1.80 2.48
C ARG A 459 -3.51 1.95 1.52
N GLY A 460 -4.66 1.34 1.84
CA GLY A 460 -5.89 1.54 1.08
C GLY A 460 -6.37 3.00 1.09
N ALA A 461 -6.23 3.69 2.23
CA ALA A 461 -6.52 5.11 2.34
C ALA A 461 -5.62 5.97 1.44
N ASP A 462 -4.33 5.64 1.31
CA ASP A 462 -3.43 6.35 0.39
C ASP A 462 -3.91 6.22 -1.06
N THR A 463 -4.31 5.02 -1.49
CA THR A 463 -4.86 4.80 -2.84
C THR A 463 -6.14 5.59 -3.08
N LEU A 464 -7.06 5.61 -2.10
CA LEU A 464 -8.30 6.38 -2.20
C LEU A 464 -8.04 7.89 -2.32
N ILE A 465 -7.09 8.42 -1.54
CA ILE A 465 -6.68 9.82 -1.62
C ILE A 465 -6.04 10.10 -2.98
N GLN A 466 -5.11 9.25 -3.44
CA GLN A 466 -4.46 9.40 -4.74
C GLN A 466 -5.47 9.41 -5.90
N ASN A 467 -6.53 8.62 -5.80
CA ASN A 467 -7.59 8.55 -6.82
C ASN A 467 -8.66 9.65 -6.68
N GLY A 468 -8.59 10.51 -5.66
CA GLY A 468 -9.61 11.54 -5.44
C GLY A 468 -10.93 11.04 -4.85
N GLU A 469 -10.97 9.77 -4.42
CA GLU A 469 -12.15 9.09 -3.89
C GLU A 469 -12.35 9.42 -2.40
N LEU A 470 -12.43 10.71 -2.07
CA LEU A 470 -12.44 11.23 -0.70
C LEU A 470 -13.67 10.79 0.10
N THR A 471 -14.79 10.52 -0.57
CA THR A 471 -15.99 9.96 0.07
C THR A 471 -15.71 8.55 0.57
N LYS A 472 -15.08 7.71 -0.27
CA LYS A 472 -14.68 6.35 0.10
C LYS A 472 -13.60 6.37 1.17
N PHE A 473 -12.65 7.31 1.11
CA PHE A 473 -11.64 7.49 2.14
C PHE A 473 -12.28 7.75 3.51
N LYS A 474 -13.25 8.67 3.57
CA LYS A 474 -14.03 8.92 4.79
C LYS A 474 -14.74 7.67 5.30
N THR A 475 -15.43 6.95 4.44
CA THR A 475 -16.13 5.70 4.80
C THR A 475 -15.15 4.68 5.39
N LEU A 476 -14.01 4.46 4.74
CA LEU A 476 -12.95 3.57 5.24
C LEU A 476 -12.50 3.98 6.64
N VAL A 477 -12.24 5.27 6.86
CA VAL A 477 -11.77 5.79 8.16
C VAL A 477 -12.82 5.59 9.26
N CYS A 478 -14.09 5.82 8.97
CA CYS A 478 -15.19 5.72 9.94
C CYS A 478 -15.62 4.27 10.25
N GLU A 479 -15.48 3.37 9.28
CA GLU A 479 -16.04 2.02 9.34
C GLU A 479 -14.99 0.91 9.48
N ALA A 480 -13.70 1.23 9.30
CA ALA A 480 -12.65 0.22 9.40
C ALA A 480 -12.69 -0.54 10.74
N PRO A 481 -12.48 -1.87 10.75
CA PRO A 481 -12.41 -2.63 12.01
C PRO A 481 -11.31 -2.15 12.96
N CYS A 482 -10.27 -1.51 12.43
CA CYS A 482 -9.18 -0.90 13.18
C CYS A 482 -9.42 0.56 13.57
N ARG A 483 -10.64 1.10 13.41
CA ARG A 483 -11.01 2.49 13.73
C ARG A 483 -10.88 2.91 15.21
N ARG A 484 -10.37 2.04 16.08
CA ARG A 484 -10.04 2.35 17.48
C ARG A 484 -8.58 2.13 17.79
N ASP A 485 -7.78 1.70 16.81
CA ASP A 485 -6.35 1.51 16.96
C ASP A 485 -5.65 2.87 16.92
N LEU A 486 -4.79 3.12 17.91
CA LEU A 486 -4.09 4.41 18.04
C LEU A 486 -3.14 4.69 16.88
N ALA A 487 -2.49 3.65 16.33
CA ALA A 487 -1.64 3.81 15.15
C ALA A 487 -2.49 4.09 13.90
N PHE A 488 -3.69 3.50 13.80
CA PHE A 488 -4.63 3.88 12.75
C PHE A 488 -4.99 5.36 12.84
N HIS A 489 -5.42 5.85 14.00
CA HIS A 489 -5.77 7.26 14.21
C HIS A 489 -4.62 8.20 13.85
N TRP A 490 -3.42 7.90 14.34
CA TRP A 490 -2.23 8.69 14.03
C TRP A 490 -1.96 8.75 12.52
N GLY A 491 -2.07 7.61 11.84
CA GLY A 491 -1.89 7.54 10.39
C GLY A 491 -2.95 8.27 9.58
N VAL A 492 -4.19 8.30 10.07
CA VAL A 492 -5.28 9.10 9.49
C VAL A 492 -5.00 10.59 9.68
N CYS A 493 -4.60 11.02 10.89
CA CYS A 493 -4.22 12.42 11.14
C CYS A 493 -3.09 12.87 10.19
N GLN A 494 -2.08 12.02 9.96
CA GLN A 494 -1.01 12.30 8.99
C GLN A 494 -1.54 12.54 7.57
N ARG A 495 -2.40 11.65 7.07
CA ARG A 495 -2.96 11.74 5.71
C ARG A 495 -3.87 12.96 5.52
N LEU A 496 -4.74 13.24 6.48
CA LEU A 496 -5.56 14.45 6.50
C LEU A 496 -4.69 15.71 6.48
N GLY A 497 -3.62 15.67 7.25
CA GLY A 497 -2.60 16.69 7.29
C GLY A 497 -1.92 16.97 5.95
N TYR A 498 -1.43 15.93 5.27
CA TYR A 498 -0.85 16.03 3.93
C TYR A 498 -1.86 16.58 2.92
N LEU A 499 -3.10 16.08 2.95
CA LEU A 499 -4.18 16.55 2.09
C LEU A 499 -4.47 18.04 2.32
N ALA A 500 -4.62 18.46 3.58
CA ALA A 500 -4.87 19.86 3.94
C ALA A 500 -3.75 20.81 3.50
N ALA A 501 -2.51 20.34 3.53
CA ALA A 501 -1.36 21.17 3.24
C ALA A 501 -1.03 21.28 1.75
N ASP A 502 -1.41 20.29 0.95
CA ASP A 502 -1.10 20.26 -0.48
C ASP A 502 -2.04 21.21 -1.27
N PRO A 503 -1.52 22.33 -1.81
CA PRO A 503 -2.33 23.31 -2.52
C PRO A 503 -2.74 22.85 -3.92
N ALA A 504 -2.27 21.69 -4.38
CA ALA A 504 -2.79 21.09 -5.60
C ALA A 504 -4.29 20.75 -5.41
N TRP A 505 -4.69 20.30 -4.21
CA TRP A 505 -6.08 20.00 -3.89
C TRP A 505 -6.97 21.23 -3.84
N GLU A 506 -8.25 21.04 -4.19
CA GLU A 506 -9.25 22.08 -4.07
C GLU A 506 -9.39 22.60 -2.63
N ASP A 507 -9.66 23.90 -2.53
CA ASP A 507 -9.89 24.62 -1.28
C ASP A 507 -10.93 23.93 -0.38
N VAL A 508 -11.95 23.30 -0.97
CA VAL A 508 -13.00 22.57 -0.23
C VAL A 508 -12.43 21.31 0.41
N SER A 509 -11.77 20.45 -0.36
CA SER A 509 -11.16 19.21 0.14
C SER A 509 -10.16 19.45 1.26
N ARG A 510 -9.37 20.52 1.14
CA ARG A 510 -8.38 20.90 2.16
C ARG A 510 -9.04 21.40 3.44
N LYS A 511 -10.12 22.19 3.34
CA LYS A 511 -10.93 22.63 4.49
C LYS A 511 -11.65 21.46 5.15
N ASP A 512 -12.15 20.52 4.37
CA ASP A 512 -12.79 19.29 4.85
C ASP A 512 -11.81 18.42 5.64
N ALA A 513 -10.55 18.31 5.20
CA ALA A 513 -9.52 17.61 5.96
C ALA A 513 -9.20 18.29 7.30
N ILE A 514 -9.14 19.63 7.34
CA ILE A 514 -8.98 20.40 8.58
C ILE A 514 -10.19 20.21 9.51
N ALA A 515 -11.40 20.23 8.96
CA ALA A 515 -12.62 19.98 9.72
C ALA A 515 -12.65 18.55 10.29
N PHE A 516 -12.15 17.56 9.54
CA PHE A 516 -12.04 16.18 10.02
C PHE A 516 -11.03 16.05 11.17
N LEU A 517 -9.88 16.73 11.10
CA LEU A 517 -8.96 16.82 12.23
C LEU A 517 -9.63 17.42 13.48
N GLY A 518 -10.45 18.46 13.30
CA GLY A 518 -11.27 19.04 14.38
C GLY A 518 -12.27 18.05 14.98
N GLU A 519 -13.01 17.32 14.13
CA GLU A 519 -13.95 16.28 14.56
C GLU A 519 -13.26 15.18 15.39
N MET A 520 -12.09 14.70 14.93
CA MET A 520 -11.28 13.73 15.68
C MET A 520 -10.79 14.27 17.03
N TYR A 521 -10.64 15.58 17.18
CA TYR A 521 -10.26 16.21 18.44
C TYR A 521 -11.44 16.35 19.41
N TRP A 522 -12.61 16.75 18.92
CA TRP A 522 -13.78 17.01 19.76
C TRP A 522 -14.55 15.76 20.18
N ASN A 523 -14.79 14.85 19.23
CA ASN A 523 -15.69 13.73 19.44
C ASN A 523 -14.95 12.54 20.10
N ASP A 524 -14.83 12.62 21.42
CA ASP A 524 -14.16 11.59 22.22
C ASP A 524 -14.93 10.27 22.29
N GLU A 525 -16.26 10.31 22.07
CA GLU A 525 -17.08 9.10 22.02
C GLU A 525 -16.68 8.23 20.83
N GLU A 526 -16.43 8.86 19.68
CA GLU A 526 -16.07 8.16 18.45
C GLU A 526 -14.56 7.90 18.36
N TRP A 527 -13.71 8.87 18.73
CA TRP A 527 -12.26 8.83 18.48
C TRP A 527 -11.39 8.61 19.72
N GLY A 528 -11.99 8.62 20.91
CA GLY A 528 -11.30 8.44 22.18
C GLY A 528 -10.56 9.69 22.70
N GLN A 529 -10.03 9.57 23.91
CA GLN A 529 -9.37 10.66 24.66
C GLN A 529 -7.83 10.57 24.67
N GLU A 530 -7.22 9.73 23.84
CA GLU A 530 -5.77 9.50 23.88
C GLU A 530 -4.98 10.81 23.67
N PRO A 531 -4.23 11.30 24.68
CA PRO A 531 -3.58 12.60 24.62
C PRO A 531 -2.59 12.73 23.46
N ARG A 532 -1.91 11.63 23.10
CA ARG A 532 -0.93 11.60 21.99
C ARG A 532 -1.58 11.89 20.64
N ILE A 533 -2.81 11.43 20.42
CA ILE A 533 -3.56 11.70 19.18
C ILE A 533 -3.99 13.17 19.15
N LYS A 534 -4.50 13.69 20.27
CA LYS A 534 -4.89 15.10 20.38
C LYS A 534 -3.69 16.03 20.18
N GLN A 535 -2.53 15.67 20.72
CA GLN A 535 -1.26 16.38 20.50
C GLN A 535 -0.86 16.36 19.02
N CYS A 536 -0.90 15.18 18.38
CA CYS A 536 -0.64 15.06 16.95
C CYS A 536 -1.54 16.01 16.14
N ILE A 537 -2.84 16.02 16.38
CA ILE A 537 -3.78 16.94 15.71
C ILE A 537 -3.38 18.41 15.90
N LEU A 538 -3.02 18.82 17.13
CA LEU A 538 -2.60 20.19 17.42
C LEU A 538 -1.29 20.56 16.69
N ASP A 539 -0.29 19.68 16.72
CA ASP A 539 0.99 19.89 16.03
C ASP A 539 0.78 20.10 14.52
N ILE A 540 -0.14 19.35 13.93
CA ILE A 540 -0.51 19.46 12.51
C ILE A 540 -1.13 20.83 12.21
N LEU A 541 -2.13 21.21 12.99
CA LEU A 541 -2.82 22.48 12.82
C LEU A 541 -1.88 23.67 13.05
N LEU A 542 -0.97 23.56 14.02
CA LEU A 542 0.07 24.58 14.24
C LEU A 542 1.01 24.67 13.05
N GLN A 543 1.50 23.55 12.52
CA GLN A 543 2.34 23.54 11.32
C GLN A 543 1.61 24.17 10.12
N LEU A 544 0.36 23.78 9.85
CA LEU A 544 -0.47 24.35 8.78
C LEU A 544 -0.65 25.87 8.93
N SER A 545 -0.77 26.37 10.16
CA SER A 545 -0.90 27.81 10.46
C SER A 545 0.37 28.60 10.13
N HIS A 546 1.53 27.95 10.12
CA HIS A 546 2.82 28.56 9.80
C HIS A 546 3.23 28.38 8.33
N SER A 547 2.78 27.31 7.68
CA SER A 547 3.21 26.95 6.31
C SER A 547 2.29 27.47 5.21
N THR A 548 1.02 27.78 5.51
CA THR A 548 0.06 28.17 4.47
C THR A 548 0.12 29.66 4.17
N SER A 549 0.47 30.03 2.94
CA SER A 549 0.47 31.41 2.44
C SER A 549 -0.91 31.93 2.01
N GLN A 550 -1.85 31.02 1.74
CA GLN A 550 -3.22 31.37 1.33
C GLN A 550 -4.06 31.84 2.52
N GLU A 551 -4.55 33.07 2.43
CA GLU A 551 -5.31 33.72 3.51
C GLU A 551 -6.59 32.97 3.90
N SER A 552 -7.29 32.38 2.91
CA SER A 552 -8.51 31.59 3.14
C SER A 552 -8.24 30.39 4.06
N MET A 553 -7.22 29.60 3.74
CA MET A 553 -6.81 28.42 4.50
C MET A 553 -6.24 28.78 5.87
N HIS A 554 -5.38 29.80 5.91
CA HIS A 554 -4.80 30.29 7.14
C HIS A 554 -5.87 30.81 8.12
N SER A 555 -6.93 31.47 7.62
CA SER A 555 -8.07 31.89 8.45
C SER A 555 -8.82 30.71 9.08
N VAL A 556 -9.06 29.64 8.31
CA VAL A 556 -9.75 28.43 8.75
C VAL A 556 -8.98 27.72 9.87
N VAL A 557 -7.68 27.53 9.67
CA VAL A 557 -6.80 26.90 10.69
C VAL A 557 -6.77 27.73 11.98
N ARG A 558 -6.68 29.07 11.87
CA ARG A 558 -6.70 29.95 13.06
C ARG A 558 -8.03 29.93 13.79
N ILE A 559 -9.15 29.90 13.08
CA ILE A 559 -10.48 29.78 13.67
C ILE A 559 -10.57 28.46 14.44
N LEU A 560 -10.18 27.35 13.82
CA LEU A 560 -10.20 26.04 14.46
C LEU A 560 -9.30 26.01 15.71
N LEU A 561 -8.04 26.44 15.61
CA LEU A 561 -7.12 26.51 16.77
C LEU A 561 -7.70 27.35 17.92
N ARG A 562 -8.32 28.49 17.60
CA ARG A 562 -9.00 29.32 18.60
C ARG A 562 -10.15 28.56 19.25
N ASP A 563 -10.97 27.86 18.48
CA ASP A 563 -12.11 27.11 19.00
C ASP A 563 -11.66 25.95 19.90
N LEU A 564 -10.57 25.27 19.53
CA LEU A 564 -9.92 24.22 20.34
C LEU A 564 -9.37 24.76 21.67
N SER A 565 -8.97 26.03 21.73
CA SER A 565 -8.45 26.66 22.96
C SER A 565 -9.53 26.91 24.03
N ILE A 566 -10.80 27.02 23.61
CA ILE A 566 -11.96 27.29 24.47
C ILE A 566 -12.73 25.98 24.72
N GLU A 567 -12.04 24.84 24.66
CA GLU A 567 -12.65 23.55 24.96
C GLU A 567 -13.00 23.47 26.46
N GLY A 568 -14.17 22.88 26.77
CA GLY A 568 -14.68 22.80 28.14
C GLY A 568 -13.88 21.86 29.03
N ASP A 569 -13.18 20.91 28.41
CA ASP A 569 -12.32 19.92 29.05
C ASP A 569 -10.97 20.53 29.49
N GLU A 570 -10.68 20.43 30.79
CA GLU A 570 -9.47 20.97 31.41
C GLU A 570 -8.19 20.27 30.90
N ASN A 571 -8.22 18.96 30.66
CA ASN A 571 -7.07 18.22 30.15
C ASN A 571 -6.73 18.65 28.72
N LYS A 572 -7.75 18.81 27.85
CA LYS A 572 -7.57 19.32 26.49
C LYS A 572 -7.04 20.75 26.48
N ARG A 573 -7.51 21.60 27.39
CA ARG A 573 -7.03 22.98 27.53
C ARG A 573 -5.57 23.03 27.98
N ASN A 574 -5.19 22.20 28.95
CA ASN A 574 -3.80 22.10 29.42
C ASN A 574 -2.87 21.57 28.31
N LEU A 575 -3.32 20.57 27.55
CA LEU A 575 -2.58 20.05 26.40
C LEU A 575 -2.39 21.11 25.31
N TYR A 576 -3.47 21.84 24.97
CA TYR A 576 -3.40 22.95 24.02
C TYR A 576 -2.39 24.02 24.45
N GLN A 577 -2.44 24.45 25.71
CA GLN A 577 -1.49 25.43 26.25
C GLN A 577 -0.05 24.94 26.18
N SER A 578 0.20 23.66 26.51
CA SER A 578 1.52 23.05 26.38
C SER A 578 2.02 23.08 24.93
N CYS A 579 1.18 22.70 23.96
CA CYS A 579 1.58 22.68 22.54
C CYS A 579 1.92 24.09 22.02
N ILE A 580 1.12 25.09 22.37
CA ILE A 580 1.39 26.49 21.99
C ILE A 580 2.70 27.02 22.60
N GLN A 581 3.00 26.67 23.85
CA GLN A 581 4.25 27.10 24.51
C GLN A 581 5.49 26.42 23.92
N THR A 582 5.36 25.16 23.51
CA THR A 582 6.48 24.39 22.95
C THR A 582 6.73 24.74 21.48
N GLY A 583 5.73 25.28 20.79
CA GLY A 583 5.76 25.53 19.35
C GLY A 583 5.52 24.25 18.54
N PRO A 584 5.47 24.35 17.20
CA PRO A 584 5.24 23.19 16.34
C PRO A 584 6.34 22.13 16.52
N SER A 585 5.95 20.86 16.55
CA SER A 585 6.87 19.72 16.65
C SER A 585 8.02 19.80 15.65
N ALA A 586 9.23 19.45 16.12
CA ALA A 586 10.45 19.36 15.30
C ALA A 586 10.37 18.26 14.22
N HIS A 587 9.39 17.34 14.34
CA HIS A 587 9.04 16.37 13.31
C HIS A 587 8.14 17.05 12.28
N THR A 588 8.72 18.01 11.58
CA THR A 588 8.06 18.80 10.55
C THR A 588 7.66 17.87 9.41
N TRP A 589 6.39 17.92 9.02
CA TRP A 589 6.01 17.42 7.72
C TRP A 589 6.48 18.42 6.68
N ASN A 590 7.51 18.03 5.92
CA ASN A 590 7.75 18.69 4.64
C ASN A 590 6.64 18.23 3.70
N VAL A 591 5.48 18.86 3.84
CA VAL A 591 4.60 19.08 2.71
C VAL A 591 5.51 19.78 1.72
N SER A 592 5.82 19.11 0.61
CA SER A 592 6.50 19.73 -0.51
C SER A 592 5.93 21.12 -0.64
N ALA A 593 6.72 22.14 -0.32
CA ALA A 593 6.29 23.53 -0.37
C ALA A 593 5.98 23.82 -1.83
N SER A 594 4.79 23.45 -2.23
CA SER A 594 4.20 23.69 -3.52
C SER A 594 3.92 25.17 -3.56
N HIS A 595 4.44 25.81 -4.60
CA HIS A 595 4.62 27.25 -4.74
C HIS A 595 5.86 27.82 -4.04
N LEU A 596 7.02 27.30 -4.42
CA LEU A 596 8.15 28.20 -4.62
C LEU A 596 8.09 28.67 -6.07
N ASP A 597 7.40 29.79 -6.29
CA ASP A 597 7.33 30.51 -7.57
C ASP A 597 8.69 31.11 -8.00
N SER A 598 9.79 30.76 -7.30
CA SER A 598 11.16 31.04 -7.71
C SER A 598 11.85 29.73 -8.09
N SER A 599 11.71 29.30 -9.34
CA SER A 599 12.37 28.11 -9.88
C SER A 599 13.83 28.45 -10.20
N SER A 600 14.69 28.34 -9.18
CA SER A 600 16.09 28.78 -9.29
C SER A 600 16.88 27.95 -10.31
N LEU A 601 16.57 26.66 -10.43
CA LEU A 601 17.38 25.73 -11.20
C LEU A 601 16.97 25.75 -12.68
N ILE A 602 15.67 25.78 -13.00
CA ILE A 602 15.23 26.00 -14.40
C ILE A 602 15.68 27.36 -14.92
N ASP A 603 15.63 28.42 -14.12
CA ASP A 603 16.10 29.75 -14.52
C ASP A 603 17.60 29.75 -14.79
N GLN A 604 18.38 29.09 -13.93
CA GLN A 604 19.83 28.95 -14.12
C GLN A 604 20.15 28.25 -15.46
N VAL A 605 19.43 27.19 -15.80
CA VAL A 605 19.66 26.44 -17.03
C VAL A 605 19.20 27.22 -18.25
N GLN A 606 18.01 27.84 -18.22
CA GLN A 606 17.48 28.64 -19.34
C GLN A 606 18.26 29.94 -19.60
N ASN A 607 19.02 30.42 -18.62
CA ASN A 607 19.87 31.62 -18.76
C ASN A 607 21.27 31.31 -19.31
N LYS A 608 21.67 30.04 -19.43
CA LYS A 608 22.89 29.68 -20.16
C LYS A 608 22.66 29.89 -21.66
N PRO A 609 23.51 30.65 -22.37
CA PRO A 609 23.40 30.77 -23.82
C PRO A 609 23.65 29.41 -24.46
N SER A 610 22.58 28.71 -24.85
CA SER A 610 22.68 27.45 -25.57
C SER A 610 23.07 27.75 -27.02
N ILE A 611 24.35 27.55 -27.33
CA ILE A 611 24.94 27.83 -28.65
C ILE A 611 24.33 26.92 -29.72
N GLU A 612 23.97 25.68 -29.37
CA GLU A 612 23.53 24.66 -30.32
C GLU A 612 22.12 24.88 -30.92
N PRO A 613 21.06 25.13 -30.13
CA PRO A 613 19.73 25.44 -30.67
C PRO A 613 19.73 26.75 -31.47
N ALA A 614 20.53 27.74 -31.06
CA ALA A 614 20.74 28.97 -31.82
C ALA A 614 21.44 28.70 -33.16
N LEU A 615 22.44 27.83 -33.19
CA LEU A 615 23.09 27.37 -34.42
C LEU A 615 22.12 26.58 -35.31
N ARG A 616 21.33 25.66 -34.75
CA ARG A 616 20.33 24.87 -35.51
C ARG A 616 19.23 25.77 -36.09
N LYS A 617 18.79 26.79 -35.34
CA LYS A 617 17.84 27.82 -35.81
C LYS A 617 18.44 28.64 -36.96
N TYR A 618 19.72 29.03 -36.84
CA TYR A 618 20.46 29.73 -37.89
C TYR A 618 20.63 28.86 -39.15
N GLN A 619 20.96 27.57 -38.98
CA GLN A 619 21.09 26.61 -40.08
C GLN A 619 19.76 26.39 -40.80
N ARG A 620 18.63 26.23 -40.07
CA ARG A 620 17.29 26.12 -40.67
C ARG A 620 16.89 27.38 -41.44
N HIS A 621 17.18 28.56 -40.89
CA HIS A 621 16.97 29.82 -41.63
C HIS A 621 17.80 29.92 -42.90
N ARG A 622 19.03 29.38 -42.93
CA ARG A 622 19.82 29.30 -44.17
C ARG A 622 19.21 28.33 -45.17
N ILE A 623 18.75 27.16 -44.72
CA ILE A 623 18.14 26.15 -45.60
C ILE A 623 16.85 26.68 -46.22
N GLN A 624 15.94 27.27 -45.41
CA GLN A 624 14.72 27.91 -45.93
C GLN A 624 15.02 29.07 -46.89
N LYS A 625 16.04 29.89 -46.60
CA LYS A 625 16.49 30.95 -47.53
C LYS A 625 17.08 30.38 -48.83
N GLN A 626 17.68 29.20 -48.80
CA GLN A 626 18.19 28.54 -50.01
C GLN A 626 17.05 27.90 -50.81
N GLU A 627 16.08 27.27 -50.16
CA GLU A 627 14.90 26.69 -50.82
C GLU A 627 14.03 27.77 -51.48
N GLN A 628 13.84 28.93 -50.83
CA GLN A 628 13.14 30.08 -51.41
C GLN A 628 13.89 30.72 -52.60
N ARG A 629 15.21 30.56 -52.68
CA ARG A 629 16.02 31.05 -53.81
C ARG A 629 16.01 30.08 -55.00
N HIS A 630 15.61 28.83 -54.81
CA HIS A 630 15.50 27.81 -55.85
C HIS A 630 14.08 27.65 -56.42
N THR A 631 13.10 28.36 -55.84
CA THR A 631 11.68 28.35 -56.26
C THR A 631 11.24 29.63 -57.00
N VAL A 632 12.17 30.56 -57.23
CA VAL A 632 12.04 31.72 -58.13
C VAL A 632 12.94 31.48 -59.33
#